data_AF-A0A835WEW9-F1
#
_entry.id   AF-A0A835WEW9-F1
#
_cell.length_a   1.000
_cell.length_b   1.000
_cell.length_c   1.000
_cell.angle_alpha   90.00
_cell.angle_beta   90.00
_cell.angle_gamma   90.00
#
_symmetry.space_group_name_H-M   'P 1'
#
loop_
_entity.id
_entity.type
_entity.pdbx_description
1 polymer ?
#
loop_
_entity_poly.entity_id
_entity_poly.type
_entity_poly.pdbx_seq_one_letter_code
_entity_poly.pdbx_strand_id
1 'polypeptide(L)'
;MVEAMNNELGGLKESSTPEQRRECMAFVNELMHLTSLLFAVMMKQLRKDYNLSDLYDHEKSHHAAYVDSKKVHKGPTRWWVSFVYAMSLADFVPPLYRPQQELAMPVLGGVRPSELKALEESTTSLDMQTKGGDLNGVRTVVVFGALNKLFLTRMVAGGQAASAGFQNRVMSIATESMAHFAQCAKIAATQFPFPWAQLLMVLLSILGICLPFVVTSFVDQVWVGIIASFMVMTAFWSINETAVELDEPFGTDPNDLPLARFVYELNQNILAAKRQLKAEYGDDGADTMWAPNSVYGLEDEPIEAEGAGAARTSAVRLEMTKQH
;
A
#
# COMPACT_ATOMS: atom_id res chain seq x y z
N MET A 1 -29.36 -9.66 26.52
CA MET A 1 -28.19 -9.72 25.61
C MET A 1 -27.08 -8.78 26.08
N VAL A 2 -27.33 -7.47 26.21
CA VAL A 2 -26.36 -6.51 26.80
C VAL A 2 -26.01 -6.86 28.25
N GLU A 3 -26.97 -7.32 29.04
CA GLU A 3 -26.75 -7.77 30.43
C GLU A 3 -25.97 -9.10 30.52
N ALA A 4 -26.16 -9.99 29.55
CA ALA A 4 -25.40 -11.24 29.43
C ALA A 4 -23.96 -10.97 28.95
N MET A 5 -23.79 -10.06 27.98
CA MET A 5 -22.48 -9.56 27.58
C MET A 5 -21.78 -8.83 28.72
N ASN A 6 -22.47 -8.00 29.50
CA ASN A 6 -21.89 -7.32 30.66
C ASN A 6 -21.52 -8.29 31.79
N ASN A 7 -22.28 -9.38 31.99
CA ASN A 7 -21.89 -10.45 32.93
C ASN A 7 -20.70 -11.27 32.42
N GLU A 8 -20.61 -11.54 31.11
CA GLU A 8 -19.44 -12.20 30.50
C GLU A 8 -18.19 -11.31 30.52
N LEU A 9 -18.32 -10.01 30.20
CA LEU A 9 -17.26 -9.01 30.27
C LEU A 9 -16.84 -8.71 31.72
N GLY A 10 -17.79 -8.67 32.66
CA GLY A 10 -17.56 -8.49 34.08
C GLY A 10 -16.81 -9.67 34.71
N GLY A 11 -17.13 -10.91 34.30
CA GLY A 11 -16.44 -12.12 34.74
C GLY A 11 -14.99 -12.22 34.26
N LEU A 12 -14.69 -11.74 33.05
CA LEU A 12 -13.33 -11.78 32.46
C LEU A 12 -12.30 -10.92 33.21
N LYS A 13 -12.73 -9.81 33.84
CA LYS A 13 -11.85 -8.91 34.62
C LYS A 13 -11.42 -9.50 35.96
N GLU A 14 -12.26 -10.30 36.60
CA GLU A 14 -11.99 -10.86 37.94
C GLU A 14 -11.38 -12.28 37.91
N SER A 15 -11.51 -13.03 36.80
CA SER A 15 -11.07 -14.43 36.73
C SER A 15 -9.76 -14.69 35.97
N SER A 16 -9.19 -13.70 35.29
CA SER A 16 -8.03 -13.89 34.40
C SER A 16 -6.70 -13.73 35.15
N THR A 17 -5.83 -14.75 35.05
CA THR A 17 -4.48 -14.68 35.62
C THR A 17 -3.63 -13.64 34.88
N PRO A 18 -2.62 -13.02 35.51
CA PRO A 18 -1.72 -12.08 34.84
C PRO A 18 -1.05 -12.68 33.58
N GLU A 19 -0.76 -13.98 33.59
CA GLU A 19 -0.21 -14.70 32.44
C GLU A 19 -1.19 -14.75 31.27
N GLN A 20 -2.47 -15.07 31.52
CA GLN A 20 -3.51 -15.09 30.49
C GLN A 20 -3.74 -13.71 29.86
N ARG A 21 -3.61 -12.63 30.64
CA ARG A 21 -3.70 -11.25 30.13
C ARG A 21 -2.53 -10.92 29.21
N ARG A 22 -1.31 -11.33 29.57
CA ARG A 22 -0.12 -11.16 28.72
C ARG A 22 -0.24 -11.92 27.41
N GLU A 23 -0.70 -13.17 27.44
CA GLU A 23 -0.96 -13.95 26.21
C GLU A 23 -2.00 -13.29 25.32
N CYS A 24 -3.10 -12.79 25.91
CA CYS A 24 -4.14 -12.08 25.16
C CYS A 24 -3.59 -10.83 24.48
N MET A 25 -2.82 -10.02 25.19
CA MET A 25 -2.19 -8.82 24.63
C MET A 25 -1.16 -9.15 23.55
N ALA A 26 -0.39 -10.23 23.72
CA ALA A 26 0.52 -10.72 22.69
C ALA A 26 -0.23 -11.13 21.41
N PHE A 27 -1.36 -11.84 21.55
CA PHE A 27 -2.21 -12.22 20.42
C PHE A 27 -2.79 -10.99 19.71
N VAL A 28 -3.29 -10.03 20.48
CA VAL A 28 -3.85 -8.78 19.93
C VAL A 28 -2.79 -7.98 19.18
N ASN A 29 -1.58 -7.83 19.75
CA ASN A 29 -0.47 -7.14 19.09
C ASN A 29 -0.08 -7.82 17.76
N GLU A 30 0.02 -9.14 17.78
CA GLU A 30 0.35 -9.94 16.61
C GLU A 30 -0.73 -9.84 15.53
N LEU A 31 -2.00 -9.90 15.93
CA LEU A 31 -3.15 -9.72 15.05
C LEU A 31 -3.15 -8.33 14.40
N MET A 32 -2.89 -7.27 15.18
CA MET A 32 -2.81 -5.90 14.68
C MET A 32 -1.66 -5.72 13.69
N HIS A 33 -0.49 -6.27 14.00
CA HIS A 33 0.67 -6.25 13.11
C HIS A 33 0.37 -6.98 11.78
N LEU A 34 -0.11 -8.23 11.83
CA LEU A 34 -0.41 -9.00 10.62
C LEU A 34 -1.54 -8.37 9.78
N THR A 35 -2.51 -7.73 10.43
CA THR A 35 -3.58 -6.98 9.72
C THR A 35 -2.99 -5.76 8.99
N SER A 36 -2.10 -5.02 9.64
CA SER A 36 -1.37 -3.89 9.04
C SER A 36 -0.50 -4.35 7.87
N LEU A 37 0.28 -5.41 8.06
CA LEU A 37 1.14 -6.01 7.04
C LEU A 37 0.33 -6.52 5.84
N LEU A 38 -0.79 -7.21 6.10
CA LEU A 38 -1.68 -7.72 5.05
C LEU A 38 -2.18 -6.57 4.17
N PHE A 39 -2.66 -5.50 4.79
CA PHE A 39 -3.19 -4.35 4.08
C PHE A 39 -2.11 -3.59 3.30
N ALA A 40 -0.91 -3.43 3.87
CA ALA A 40 0.22 -2.83 3.17
C ALA A 40 0.61 -3.65 1.92
N VAL A 41 0.72 -4.97 2.05
CA VAL A 41 1.05 -5.86 0.92
C VAL A 41 -0.07 -5.85 -0.15
N MET A 42 -1.34 -5.81 0.25
CA MET A 42 -2.47 -5.62 -0.67
C MET A 42 -2.33 -4.32 -1.49
N MET A 43 -2.06 -3.20 -0.83
CA MET A 43 -1.92 -1.91 -1.50
C MET A 43 -0.71 -1.87 -2.43
N LYS A 44 0.42 -2.43 -2.02
CA LYS A 44 1.61 -2.57 -2.88
C LYS A 44 1.30 -3.39 -4.14
N GLN A 45 0.57 -4.49 -3.97
CA GLN A 45 0.16 -5.34 -5.09
C GLN A 45 -0.81 -4.63 -6.05
N LEU A 46 -1.76 -3.83 -5.55
CA LEU A 46 -2.65 -3.02 -6.39
C LEU A 46 -1.88 -1.98 -7.20
N ARG A 47 -0.83 -1.39 -6.62
CA ARG A 47 0.07 -0.46 -7.30
C ARG A 47 1.00 -1.13 -8.31
N LYS A 48 1.10 -2.46 -8.32
CA LYS A 48 2.15 -3.20 -9.05
C LYS A 48 3.56 -2.83 -8.56
N ASP A 49 3.67 -2.44 -7.29
CA ASP A 49 4.94 -2.16 -6.62
C ASP A 49 5.38 -3.39 -5.82
N TYR A 50 6.40 -4.08 -6.33
CA TYR A 50 6.88 -5.33 -5.75
C TYR A 50 8.10 -5.14 -4.83
N ASN A 51 8.53 -3.91 -4.57
CA ASN A 51 9.70 -3.65 -3.75
C ASN A 51 9.37 -3.71 -2.25
N LEU A 52 9.94 -4.67 -1.53
CA LEU A 52 9.70 -4.84 -0.10
C LEU A 52 10.54 -3.89 0.77
N SER A 53 11.60 -3.26 0.23
CA SER A 53 12.47 -2.35 1.01
C SER A 53 11.77 -1.10 1.51
N ASP A 54 10.68 -0.73 0.85
CA ASP A 54 9.94 0.51 1.12
C ASP A 54 8.85 0.30 2.19
N LEU A 55 8.77 -0.90 2.79
CA LEU A 55 7.97 -1.17 3.97
C LEU A 55 8.73 -0.71 5.22
N TYR A 56 8.12 0.17 6.01
CA TYR A 56 8.78 0.76 7.18
C TYR A 56 7.92 0.69 8.43
N ASP A 57 8.55 0.91 9.58
CA ASP A 57 7.89 0.94 10.88
C ASP A 57 7.03 2.21 11.06
N HIS A 58 5.71 2.05 11.15
CA HIS A 58 4.73 3.14 11.27
C HIS A 58 5.00 4.08 12.46
N GLU A 59 5.59 3.58 13.54
CA GLU A 59 5.73 4.36 14.78
C GLU A 59 7.06 5.07 14.89
N LYS A 60 8.14 4.42 14.43
CA LYS A 60 9.49 4.99 14.45
C LYS A 60 9.73 5.99 13.32
N SER A 61 8.82 6.05 12.36
CA SER A 61 9.00 6.86 11.18
C SER A 61 8.39 8.26 11.35
N HIS A 62 9.25 9.27 11.25
CA HIS A 62 8.84 10.68 11.20
C HIS A 62 8.45 11.10 9.77
N HIS A 63 7.61 10.31 9.07
CA HIS A 63 7.11 10.75 7.77
C HIS A 63 6.20 11.95 7.94
N ALA A 64 6.39 12.98 7.10
CA ALA A 64 5.52 14.14 7.10
C ALA A 64 4.07 13.71 6.81
N ALA A 65 3.11 14.38 7.45
CA ALA A 65 1.68 14.12 7.25
C ALA A 65 1.34 14.13 5.75
N TYR A 66 0.50 13.19 5.31
CA TYR A 66 0.07 13.10 3.92
C TYR A 66 -0.54 14.43 3.47
N VAL A 67 0.08 15.07 2.47
CA VAL A 67 -0.35 16.39 2.01
C VAL A 67 -1.43 16.19 0.95
N ASP A 68 -2.65 16.63 1.26
CA ASP A 68 -3.76 16.69 0.30
C ASP A 68 -3.32 17.48 -0.96
N SER A 69 -3.37 16.86 -2.15
CA SER A 69 -2.90 17.49 -3.41
C SER A 69 -3.62 18.83 -3.68
N LYS A 70 -4.85 19.00 -3.15
CA LYS A 70 -5.62 20.25 -3.23
C LYS A 70 -5.06 21.40 -2.40
N LYS A 71 -4.19 21.12 -1.41
CA LYS A 71 -3.65 22.12 -0.47
C LYS A 71 -2.25 22.62 -0.82
N VAL A 72 -1.57 22.02 -1.80
CA VAL A 72 -0.14 22.27 -2.07
C VAL A 72 0.10 23.64 -2.71
N HIS A 73 -0.81 24.15 -3.55
CA HIS A 73 -0.58 25.38 -4.32
C HIS A 73 -1.62 26.47 -4.04
N LYS A 74 -1.19 27.55 -3.39
CA LYS A 74 -1.97 28.79 -3.20
C LYS A 74 -1.37 29.93 -4.02
N GLY A 75 -2.19 30.90 -4.40
CA GLY A 75 -1.74 32.11 -5.09
C GLY A 75 -1.34 31.87 -6.56
N PRO A 76 -0.42 32.67 -7.14
CA PRO A 76 -0.06 32.63 -8.56
C PRO A 76 0.58 31.30 -8.98
N THR A 77 1.21 30.59 -8.04
CA THR A 77 1.81 29.27 -8.27
C THR A 77 0.77 28.22 -8.70
N ARG A 78 -0.49 28.34 -8.27
CA ARG A 78 -1.57 27.44 -8.71
C ARG A 78 -1.79 27.53 -10.22
N TRP A 79 -1.85 28.74 -10.76
CA TRP A 79 -2.06 28.96 -12.19
C TRP A 79 -0.88 28.50 -13.03
N TRP A 80 0.35 28.69 -12.52
CA TRP A 80 1.54 28.14 -13.15
C TRP A 80 1.51 26.61 -13.22
N VAL A 81 1.19 25.96 -12.10
CA VAL A 81 1.04 24.50 -12.04
C VAL A 81 -0.06 24.04 -12.99
N SER A 82 -1.24 24.66 -12.95
CA SER A 82 -2.33 24.36 -13.89
C SER A 82 -1.92 24.54 -15.35
N PHE A 83 -1.11 25.54 -15.68
CA PHE A 83 -0.60 25.74 -17.03
C PHE A 83 0.39 24.65 -17.45
N VAL A 84 1.34 24.29 -16.58
CA VAL A 84 2.31 23.20 -16.83
C VAL A 84 1.58 21.88 -17.09
N TYR A 85 0.59 21.53 -16.26
CA TYR A 85 -0.21 20.32 -16.47
C TYR A 85 -1.11 20.42 -17.71
N ALA A 86 -1.79 21.54 -17.94
CA ALA A 86 -2.65 21.73 -19.12
C ALA A 86 -1.88 21.66 -20.45
N MET A 87 -0.61 22.05 -20.44
CA MET A 87 0.27 21.99 -21.61
C MET A 87 1.04 20.67 -21.72
N SER A 88 0.80 19.70 -20.83
CA SER A 88 1.58 18.47 -20.71
C SER A 88 3.10 18.72 -20.63
N LEU A 89 3.48 19.78 -19.90
CA LEU A 89 4.87 20.16 -19.67
C LEU A 89 5.42 19.57 -18.36
N ALA A 90 4.63 18.75 -17.66
CA ALA A 90 4.99 18.19 -16.36
C ALA A 90 6.30 17.39 -16.41
N ASP A 91 6.54 16.66 -17.50
CA ASP A 91 7.79 15.89 -17.72
C ASP A 91 9.04 16.76 -17.87
N PHE A 92 8.87 18.03 -18.23
CA PHE A 92 9.96 18.97 -18.48
C PHE A 92 10.26 19.89 -17.28
N VAL A 93 9.45 19.82 -16.22
CA VAL A 93 9.58 20.66 -15.03
C VAL A 93 9.85 19.75 -13.83
N PRO A 94 10.76 20.11 -12.90
CA PRO A 94 10.96 19.31 -11.69
C PRO A 94 9.62 19.04 -10.98
N PRO A 95 9.40 17.81 -10.48
CA PRO A 95 8.12 17.43 -9.91
C PRO A 95 7.76 18.37 -8.75
N LEU A 96 6.71 19.17 -8.96
CA LEU A 96 6.14 20.06 -7.95
C LEU A 96 5.40 19.29 -6.84
N TYR A 97 5.05 18.03 -7.13
CA TYR A 97 4.51 17.04 -6.23
C TYR A 97 5.64 16.14 -5.72
N ARG A 98 5.64 15.74 -4.43
CA ARG A 98 6.65 14.79 -3.90
C ARG A 98 6.09 13.36 -3.97
N PRO A 99 6.51 12.52 -4.94
CA PRO A 99 6.02 11.15 -5.08
C PRO A 99 6.52 10.23 -3.95
N GLN A 100 7.58 10.63 -3.24
CA GLN A 100 8.23 9.84 -2.19
C GLN A 100 7.32 9.49 -1.00
N GLN A 101 6.27 10.28 -0.73
CA GLN A 101 5.32 9.97 0.35
C GLN A 101 4.34 8.84 -0.04
N GLU A 102 4.25 8.51 -1.33
CA GLU A 102 3.33 7.50 -1.82
C GLU A 102 4.00 6.14 -1.94
N LEU A 103 5.30 6.06 -2.26
CA LEU A 103 6.00 4.80 -2.51
C LEU A 103 6.16 3.93 -1.26
N ALA A 104 6.54 4.53 -0.14
CA ALA A 104 6.79 3.81 1.11
C ALA A 104 5.49 3.51 1.87
N MET A 105 5.33 2.30 2.39
CA MET A 105 4.11 1.89 3.12
C MET A 105 4.39 1.57 4.59
N PRO A 106 3.62 2.15 5.52
CA PRO A 106 3.80 1.92 6.95
C PRO A 106 3.23 0.57 7.39
N VAL A 107 3.97 -0.15 8.22
CA VAL A 107 3.53 -1.36 8.91
C VAL A 107 3.72 -1.18 10.41
N LEU A 108 2.70 -1.53 11.20
CA LEU A 108 2.79 -1.50 12.67
C LEU A 108 3.86 -2.46 13.16
N GLY A 109 4.92 -1.97 13.82
CA GLY A 109 6.04 -2.78 14.28
C GLY A 109 7.11 -3.09 13.22
N GLY A 110 6.96 -2.56 12.00
CA GLY A 110 7.85 -2.85 10.87
C GLY A 110 7.66 -4.28 10.33
N VAL A 111 8.52 -4.71 9.40
CA VAL A 111 8.51 -6.08 8.85
C VAL A 111 9.61 -6.88 9.52
N ARG A 112 9.28 -8.06 10.06
CA ARG A 112 10.29 -8.94 10.67
C ARG A 112 11.16 -9.62 9.61
N PRO A 113 12.43 -9.94 9.91
CA PRO A 113 13.31 -10.64 8.96
C PRO A 113 12.73 -11.98 8.46
N SER A 114 12.07 -12.73 9.33
CA SER A 114 11.39 -14.00 8.98
C SER A 114 10.21 -13.79 8.04
N GLU A 115 9.43 -12.72 8.23
CA GLU A 115 8.33 -12.34 7.35
C GLU A 115 8.84 -11.86 5.99
N LEU A 116 9.87 -11.02 5.99
CA LEU A 116 10.51 -10.54 4.77
C LEU A 116 11.00 -11.73 3.94
N LYS A 117 11.70 -12.67 4.57
CA LYS A 117 12.15 -13.91 3.93
C LYS A 117 10.99 -14.73 3.38
N ALA A 118 9.91 -14.92 4.14
CA ALA A 118 8.73 -15.65 3.67
C ALA A 118 8.06 -14.96 2.46
N LEU A 119 8.02 -13.63 2.43
CA LEU A 119 7.50 -12.84 1.31
C LEU A 119 8.40 -12.93 0.07
N GLU A 120 9.72 -12.92 0.24
CA GLU A 120 10.69 -13.09 -0.84
C GLU A 120 10.63 -14.51 -1.42
N GLU A 121 10.64 -15.53 -0.58
CA GLU A 121 10.59 -16.95 -0.95
C GLU A 121 9.27 -17.36 -1.60
N SER A 122 8.17 -16.66 -1.29
CA SER A 122 6.86 -16.95 -1.89
C SER A 122 6.78 -16.70 -3.40
N THR A 123 7.78 -16.04 -3.99
CA THR A 123 7.79 -15.70 -5.43
C THR A 123 8.63 -16.74 -6.19
N THR A 124 7.98 -17.77 -6.75
CA THR A 124 8.65 -18.96 -7.31
C THR A 124 9.37 -18.76 -8.65
N SER A 125 9.13 -17.67 -9.41
CA SER A 125 9.75 -17.47 -10.73
C SER A 125 10.57 -16.17 -10.84
N LEU A 126 11.76 -16.28 -11.43
CA LEU A 126 12.70 -15.17 -11.67
C LEU A 126 12.09 -14.07 -12.56
N ASP A 127 11.17 -14.45 -13.46
CA ASP A 127 10.42 -13.52 -14.32
C ASP A 127 9.33 -12.75 -13.55
N MET A 128 8.75 -13.33 -12.49
CA MET A 128 7.82 -12.64 -11.58
C MET A 128 8.51 -11.57 -10.72
N GLN A 129 9.81 -11.71 -10.47
CA GLN A 129 10.58 -10.73 -9.71
C GLN A 129 10.88 -9.46 -10.52
N THR A 130 10.83 -9.52 -11.85
CA THR A 130 11.33 -8.43 -12.72
C THR A 130 10.30 -7.80 -13.65
N LYS A 131 9.18 -8.47 -14.02
CA LYS A 131 8.26 -7.96 -15.07
C LYS A 131 6.77 -7.95 -14.75
N GLY A 132 6.39 -8.07 -13.48
CA GLY A 132 4.99 -8.04 -13.06
C GLY A 132 4.70 -9.25 -12.19
N GLY A 133 4.86 -9.05 -10.88
CA GLY A 133 4.45 -10.04 -9.91
C GLY A 133 2.97 -10.38 -10.07
N ASP A 134 2.68 -11.66 -9.92
CA ASP A 134 1.37 -12.28 -10.07
C ASP A 134 0.23 -11.35 -9.60
N LEU A 135 -0.65 -10.93 -10.51
CA LEU A 135 -1.88 -10.19 -10.13
C LEU A 135 -2.75 -10.99 -9.12
N ASN A 136 -2.44 -12.27 -8.95
CA ASN A 136 -3.05 -13.17 -7.98
C ASN A 136 -2.69 -12.81 -6.51
N GLY A 137 -1.71 -11.94 -6.27
CA GLY A 137 -1.37 -11.47 -4.92
C GLY A 137 -0.82 -12.58 -4.02
N VAL A 138 0.13 -13.36 -4.51
CA VAL A 138 0.73 -14.50 -3.77
C VAL A 138 1.22 -14.08 -2.38
N ARG A 139 1.92 -12.94 -2.30
CA ARG A 139 2.38 -12.35 -1.04
C ARG A 139 1.23 -12.03 -0.08
N THR A 140 0.12 -11.50 -0.61
CA THR A 140 -1.10 -11.25 0.18
C THR A 140 -1.66 -12.55 0.77
N VAL A 141 -1.68 -13.63 -0.02
CA VAL A 141 -2.14 -14.95 0.43
C VAL A 141 -1.22 -15.52 1.51
N VAL A 142 0.09 -15.31 1.44
CA VAL A 142 1.06 -15.74 2.46
C VAL A 142 0.78 -15.06 3.80
N VAL A 143 0.60 -13.73 3.81
CA VAL A 143 0.29 -12.99 5.04
C VAL A 143 -1.09 -13.39 5.58
N PHE A 144 -2.07 -13.61 4.70
CA PHE A 144 -3.38 -14.14 5.10
C PHE A 144 -3.28 -15.55 5.71
N GLY A 145 -2.38 -16.40 5.19
CA GLY A 145 -2.04 -17.69 5.78
C GLY A 145 -1.44 -17.55 7.18
N ALA A 146 -0.52 -16.60 7.38
CA ALA A 146 0.05 -16.30 8.70
C ALA A 146 -1.02 -15.81 9.69
N LEU A 147 -1.95 -14.96 9.24
CA LEU A 147 -3.09 -14.52 10.03
C LEU A 147 -3.98 -15.70 10.46
N ASN A 148 -4.32 -16.60 9.54
CA ASN A 148 -5.11 -17.79 9.86
C ASN A 148 -4.36 -18.73 10.82
N LYS A 149 -3.05 -18.89 10.65
CA LYS A 149 -2.20 -19.66 11.57
C LYS A 149 -2.26 -19.09 12.99
N LEU A 150 -2.21 -17.76 13.14
CA LEU A 150 -2.33 -17.09 14.44
C LEU A 150 -3.65 -17.44 15.14
N PHE A 151 -4.78 -17.35 14.42
CA PHE A 151 -6.09 -17.72 14.96
C PHE A 151 -6.13 -19.20 15.37
N LEU A 152 -5.66 -20.10 14.50
CA LEU A 152 -5.62 -21.54 14.76
C LEU A 152 -4.77 -21.88 16.00
N THR A 153 -3.57 -21.31 16.12
CA THR A 153 -2.71 -21.53 17.28
C THR A 153 -3.40 -21.06 18.57
N ARG A 154 -4.10 -19.93 18.56
CA ARG A 154 -4.85 -19.45 19.73
C ARG A 154 -6.03 -20.35 20.07
N MET A 155 -6.72 -20.90 19.07
CA MET A 155 -7.81 -21.86 19.27
C MET A 155 -7.30 -23.14 19.93
N VAL A 156 -6.19 -23.71 19.43
CA VAL A 156 -5.58 -24.93 19.99
C VAL A 156 -5.09 -24.70 21.42
N ALA A 157 -4.56 -23.52 21.73
CA ALA A 157 -4.15 -23.14 23.08
C ALA A 157 -5.32 -22.96 24.07
N GLY A 158 -6.57 -23.19 23.66
CA GLY A 158 -7.75 -23.02 24.52
C GLY A 158 -8.09 -21.55 24.82
N GLY A 159 -7.51 -20.63 24.07
CA GLY A 159 -7.50 -19.21 24.35
C GLY A 159 -8.72 -18.41 23.87
N GLN A 160 -9.72 -19.07 23.30
CA GLN A 160 -10.91 -18.42 22.75
C GLN A 160 -12.17 -18.81 23.54
N ALA A 161 -12.39 -18.15 24.67
CA ALA A 161 -13.65 -18.22 25.40
C ALA A 161 -14.80 -17.42 24.73
N ALA A 162 -14.54 -16.83 23.56
CA ALA A 162 -15.54 -16.07 22.81
C ALA A 162 -16.59 -16.99 22.16
N SER A 163 -17.82 -16.52 22.04
CA SER A 163 -18.89 -17.27 21.37
C SER A 163 -18.52 -17.64 19.92
N ALA A 164 -18.96 -18.81 19.45
CA ALA A 164 -18.73 -19.27 18.09
C ALA A 164 -19.21 -18.27 17.02
N GLY A 165 -20.28 -17.51 17.31
CA GLY A 165 -20.79 -16.46 16.43
C GLY A 165 -19.80 -15.30 16.23
N PHE A 166 -19.11 -14.88 17.30
CA PHE A 166 -18.08 -13.85 17.21
C PHE A 166 -16.87 -14.33 16.40
N GLN A 167 -16.39 -15.53 16.69
CA GLN A 167 -15.25 -16.14 15.97
C GLN A 167 -15.53 -16.25 14.47
N ASN A 168 -16.71 -16.74 14.10
CA ASN A 168 -17.14 -16.82 12.70
C ASN A 168 -17.20 -15.44 12.04
N ARG A 169 -17.68 -14.41 12.76
CA ARG A 169 -17.74 -13.06 12.21
C ARG A 169 -16.35 -12.48 11.94
N VAL A 170 -15.38 -12.68 12.85
CA VAL A 170 -14.00 -12.20 12.67
C VAL A 170 -13.36 -12.85 11.45
N MET A 171 -13.49 -14.18 11.30
CA MET A 171 -12.94 -14.88 10.14
C MET A 171 -13.67 -14.53 8.83
N SER A 172 -14.99 -14.27 8.89
CA SER A 172 -15.76 -13.76 7.76
C SER A 172 -15.24 -12.39 7.31
N ILE A 173 -14.99 -11.46 8.23
CA ILE A 173 -14.43 -10.14 7.91
C ILE A 173 -13.06 -10.27 7.23
N ALA A 174 -12.19 -11.17 7.74
CA ALA A 174 -10.89 -11.42 7.14
C ALA A 174 -11.02 -11.97 5.71
N THR A 175 -11.97 -12.88 5.47
CA THR A 175 -12.25 -13.43 4.13
C THR A 175 -12.89 -12.41 3.19
N GLU A 176 -13.81 -11.58 3.70
CA GLU A 176 -14.41 -10.44 2.99
C GLU A 176 -13.33 -9.46 2.52
N SER A 177 -12.31 -9.19 3.35
CA SER A 177 -11.19 -8.32 2.98
C SER A 177 -10.40 -8.85 1.77
N MET A 178 -10.15 -10.17 1.71
CA MET A 178 -9.50 -10.82 0.57
C MET A 178 -10.37 -10.75 -0.69
N ALA A 179 -11.70 -10.89 -0.54
CA ALA A 179 -12.64 -10.76 -1.65
C ALA A 179 -12.67 -9.33 -2.22
N HIS A 180 -12.65 -8.30 -1.36
CA HIS A 180 -12.57 -6.91 -1.79
C HIS A 180 -11.24 -6.59 -2.46
N PHE A 181 -10.12 -7.09 -1.92
CA PHE A 181 -8.83 -7.00 -2.60
C PHE A 181 -8.87 -7.61 -4.00
N ALA A 182 -9.46 -8.80 -4.16
CA ALA A 182 -9.60 -9.45 -5.47
C ALA A 182 -10.51 -8.64 -6.43
N GLN A 183 -11.53 -7.95 -5.92
CA GLN A 183 -12.35 -7.03 -6.72
C GLN A 183 -11.53 -5.83 -7.22
N CYS A 184 -10.73 -5.22 -6.35
CA CYS A 184 -9.82 -4.15 -6.74
C CYS A 184 -8.75 -4.63 -7.73
N ALA A 185 -8.19 -5.83 -7.52
CA ALA A 185 -7.21 -6.42 -8.43
C ALA A 185 -7.80 -6.64 -9.83
N LYS A 186 -9.09 -7.01 -9.96
CA LYS A 186 -9.77 -7.09 -11.25
C LYS A 186 -9.85 -5.72 -11.94
N ILE A 187 -10.13 -4.66 -11.20
CA ILE A 187 -10.12 -3.28 -11.76
C ILE A 187 -8.70 -2.95 -12.25
N ALA A 188 -7.68 -3.16 -11.42
CA ALA A 188 -6.28 -2.91 -11.79
C ALA A 188 -5.77 -3.79 -12.96
N ALA A 189 -6.35 -4.98 -13.15
CA ALA A 189 -6.03 -5.89 -14.25
C ALA A 189 -6.76 -5.56 -15.56
N THR A 190 -7.92 -4.90 -15.47
CA THR A 190 -8.77 -4.62 -16.62
C THR A 190 -8.22 -3.40 -17.34
N GLN A 191 -7.30 -3.63 -18.27
CA GLN A 191 -6.76 -2.58 -19.12
C GLN A 191 -7.75 -2.19 -20.20
N PHE A 192 -7.73 -0.92 -20.61
CA PHE A 192 -8.47 -0.47 -21.78
C PHE A 192 -8.11 -1.33 -23.03
N PRO A 193 -9.09 -1.72 -23.87
CA PRO A 193 -8.81 -2.56 -25.02
C PRO A 193 -7.75 -1.94 -25.94
N PHE A 194 -6.62 -2.62 -26.10
CA PHE A 194 -5.51 -2.12 -26.91
C PHE A 194 -5.92 -1.64 -28.32
N PRO A 195 -6.78 -2.36 -29.09
CA PRO A 195 -7.21 -1.89 -30.41
C PRO A 195 -7.97 -0.56 -30.38
N TRP A 196 -8.72 -0.27 -29.30
CA TRP A 196 -9.42 1.00 -29.15
C TRP A 196 -8.45 2.15 -28.90
N ALA A 197 -7.43 1.94 -28.06
CA ALA A 197 -6.39 2.94 -27.83
C ALA A 197 -5.66 3.28 -29.15
N GLN A 198 -5.30 2.27 -29.94
CA GLN A 198 -4.67 2.48 -31.24
C GLN A 198 -5.57 3.25 -32.21
N LEU A 199 -6.87 2.91 -32.27
CA LEU A 199 -7.82 3.62 -33.12
C LEU A 199 -7.95 5.09 -32.73
N LEU A 200 -8.04 5.41 -31.43
CA LEU A 200 -8.10 6.79 -30.94
C LEU A 200 -6.86 7.59 -31.36
N MET A 201 -5.67 7.01 -31.21
CA MET A 201 -4.41 7.66 -31.64
C MET A 201 -4.39 7.95 -33.15
N VAL A 202 -4.87 7.01 -33.97
CA VAL A 202 -5.00 7.20 -35.43
C VAL A 202 -6.00 8.31 -35.75
N LEU A 203 -7.17 8.31 -35.11
CA LEU A 203 -8.21 9.33 -35.35
C LEU A 203 -7.75 10.72 -34.91
N LEU A 204 -7.09 10.86 -33.75
CA LEU A 204 -6.49 12.11 -33.30
C LEU A 204 -5.40 12.60 -34.24
N SER A 205 -4.60 11.69 -34.79
CA SER A 205 -3.58 12.03 -35.79
C SER A 205 -4.19 12.55 -37.10
N ILE A 206 -5.22 11.87 -37.60
CA ILE A 206 -5.97 12.31 -38.79
C ILE A 206 -6.62 13.67 -38.52
N LEU A 207 -7.25 13.86 -37.36
CA LEU A 207 -7.84 15.14 -36.96
C LEU A 207 -6.78 16.24 -36.93
N GLY A 208 -5.61 16.00 -36.35
CA GLY A 208 -4.51 16.96 -36.29
C GLY A 208 -4.01 17.41 -37.67
N ILE A 209 -4.00 16.49 -38.65
CA ILE A 209 -3.64 16.81 -40.03
C ILE A 209 -4.77 17.55 -40.73
N CYS A 210 -6.02 17.10 -40.61
CA CYS A 210 -7.15 17.66 -41.36
C CYS A 210 -7.65 19.01 -40.82
N LEU A 211 -7.59 19.21 -39.50
CA LEU A 211 -8.19 20.37 -38.82
C LEU A 211 -7.66 21.72 -39.32
N PRO A 212 -6.35 21.95 -39.52
CA PRO A 212 -5.85 23.21 -40.08
C PRO A 212 -6.42 23.53 -41.47
N PHE A 213 -6.58 22.53 -42.33
CA PHE A 213 -7.15 22.71 -43.68
C PHE A 213 -8.62 23.10 -43.62
N VAL A 214 -9.39 22.47 -42.72
CA VAL A 214 -10.80 22.80 -42.51
C VAL A 214 -10.92 24.22 -41.95
N VAL A 215 -10.19 24.57 -40.89
CA VAL A 215 -10.29 25.88 -40.25
C VAL A 215 -9.90 27.02 -41.20
N THR A 216 -8.83 26.86 -41.99
CA THR A 216 -8.38 27.88 -42.97
C THR A 216 -9.38 28.12 -44.10
N SER A 217 -10.31 27.19 -44.36
CA SER A 217 -11.42 27.42 -45.30
C SER A 217 -12.55 28.30 -44.76
N PHE A 218 -12.62 28.49 -43.44
CA PHE A 218 -13.66 29.31 -42.78
C PHE A 218 -13.12 30.65 -42.25
N VAL A 219 -11.79 30.83 -42.24
CA VAL A 219 -11.15 31.99 -41.60
C VAL A 219 -10.09 32.56 -42.54
N ASP A 220 -10.25 33.82 -42.95
CA ASP A 220 -9.31 34.51 -43.85
C ASP A 220 -7.96 34.83 -43.17
N GLN A 221 -7.97 35.02 -41.85
CA GLN A 221 -6.78 35.40 -41.08
C GLN A 221 -6.02 34.17 -40.59
N VAL A 222 -4.84 33.93 -41.14
CA VAL A 222 -3.97 32.78 -40.82
C VAL A 222 -3.73 32.63 -39.31
N TRP A 223 -3.47 33.72 -38.59
CA TRP A 223 -3.21 33.69 -37.15
C TRP A 223 -4.41 33.19 -36.34
N VAL A 224 -5.63 33.58 -36.72
CA VAL A 224 -6.86 33.11 -36.07
C VAL A 224 -7.06 31.62 -36.34
N GLY A 225 -6.78 31.16 -37.56
CA GLY A 225 -6.81 29.74 -37.89
C GLY A 225 -5.83 28.91 -37.07
N ILE A 226 -4.59 29.36 -36.91
CA ILE A 226 -3.57 28.70 -36.07
C ILE A 226 -4.05 28.58 -34.63
N ILE A 227 -4.53 29.67 -34.02
CA ILE A 227 -4.98 29.68 -32.63
C ILE A 227 -6.21 28.77 -32.45
N ALA A 228 -7.17 28.83 -33.36
CA ALA A 228 -8.37 28.00 -33.30
C ALA A 228 -8.04 26.50 -33.44
N SER A 229 -7.21 26.12 -34.41
CA SER A 229 -6.75 24.73 -34.56
C SER A 229 -5.96 24.25 -33.36
N PHE A 230 -5.09 25.09 -32.79
CA PHE A 230 -4.35 24.77 -31.57
C PHE A 230 -5.30 24.50 -30.39
N MET A 231 -6.25 25.41 -30.11
CA MET A 231 -7.18 25.23 -28.99
C MET A 231 -8.02 23.95 -29.10
N VAL A 232 -8.51 23.64 -30.30
CA VAL A 232 -9.29 22.41 -30.53
C VAL A 232 -8.42 21.17 -30.36
N MET A 233 -7.20 21.16 -30.92
CA MET A 233 -6.30 20.02 -30.74
C MET A 233 -5.89 19.83 -29.28
N THR A 234 -5.55 20.91 -28.57
CA THR A 234 -5.27 20.86 -27.14
C THR A 234 -6.46 20.27 -26.38
N ALA A 235 -7.69 20.70 -26.66
CA ALA A 235 -8.87 20.15 -25.99
C ALA A 235 -9.03 18.62 -26.20
N PHE A 236 -8.90 18.14 -27.44
CA PHE A 236 -9.03 16.71 -27.75
C PHE A 236 -7.88 15.87 -27.17
N TRP A 237 -6.64 16.35 -27.26
CA TRP A 237 -5.49 15.68 -26.65
C TRP A 237 -5.59 15.67 -25.13
N SER A 238 -5.98 16.78 -24.48
CA SER A 238 -6.18 16.81 -23.04
C SER A 238 -7.24 15.81 -22.56
N ILE A 239 -8.33 15.63 -23.31
CA ILE A 239 -9.35 14.61 -23.00
C ILE A 239 -8.75 13.20 -23.13
N ASN A 240 -7.95 12.94 -24.17
CA ASN A 240 -7.29 11.65 -24.36
C ASN A 240 -6.31 11.33 -23.22
N GLU A 241 -5.42 12.26 -22.88
CA GLU A 241 -4.46 12.07 -21.78
C GLU A 241 -5.18 11.89 -20.44
N THR A 242 -6.25 12.64 -20.18
CA THR A 242 -7.07 12.44 -18.98
C THR A 242 -7.68 11.04 -18.93
N ALA A 243 -8.11 10.50 -20.07
CA ALA A 243 -8.66 9.15 -20.14
C ALA A 243 -7.59 8.08 -19.90
N VAL A 244 -6.34 8.32 -20.34
CA VAL A 244 -5.19 7.44 -20.07
C VAL A 244 -4.84 7.45 -18.57
N GLU A 245 -4.74 8.63 -17.95
CA GLU A 245 -4.49 8.75 -16.50
C GLU A 245 -5.58 8.04 -15.69
N LEU A 246 -6.85 8.14 -16.10
CA LEU A 246 -7.97 7.49 -15.39
C LEU A 246 -8.02 5.96 -15.54
N ASP A 247 -7.29 5.35 -16.48
CA ASP A 247 -7.25 3.90 -16.69
C ASP A 247 -6.42 3.17 -15.61
N GLU A 248 -5.46 3.85 -14.97
CA GLU A 248 -4.57 3.27 -13.95
C GLU A 248 -4.72 3.94 -12.56
N PRO A 249 -5.89 3.83 -11.90
CA PRO A 249 -6.20 4.62 -10.69
C PRO A 249 -5.40 4.23 -9.42
N PHE A 250 -4.59 3.18 -9.49
CA PHE A 250 -3.82 2.63 -8.35
C PHE A 250 -2.32 2.95 -8.44
N GLY A 251 -1.90 3.77 -9.40
CA GLY A 251 -0.50 4.09 -9.66
C GLY A 251 0.14 5.02 -8.62
N THR A 252 0.94 5.95 -9.12
CA THR A 252 1.70 6.95 -8.34
C THR A 252 1.55 8.37 -8.90
N ASP A 253 0.61 8.57 -9.82
CA ASP A 253 0.36 9.86 -10.40
C ASP A 253 -0.41 10.75 -9.41
N PRO A 254 -0.29 12.10 -9.51
CA PRO A 254 -0.89 13.01 -8.52
C PRO A 254 -2.41 12.91 -8.36
N ASN A 255 -3.11 12.30 -9.32
CA ASN A 255 -4.56 12.10 -9.31
C ASN A 255 -4.98 10.65 -9.00
N ASP A 256 -4.01 9.77 -8.71
CA ASP A 256 -4.28 8.39 -8.32
C ASP A 256 -4.80 8.29 -6.88
N LEU A 257 -5.30 7.10 -6.55
CA LEU A 257 -5.73 6.80 -5.20
C LEU A 257 -4.55 6.85 -4.23
N PRO A 258 -4.70 7.51 -3.07
CA PRO A 258 -3.62 7.69 -2.11
C PRO A 258 -3.39 6.42 -1.27
N LEU A 259 -2.90 5.33 -1.87
CA LEU A 259 -2.86 4.00 -1.23
C LEU A 259 -2.04 3.99 0.06
N ALA A 260 -0.86 4.61 0.08
CA ALA A 260 -0.04 4.71 1.28
C ALA A 260 -0.76 5.47 2.42
N ARG A 261 -1.58 6.47 2.07
CA ARG A 261 -2.42 7.18 3.04
C ARG A 261 -3.48 6.26 3.63
N PHE A 262 -4.12 5.42 2.83
CA PHE A 262 -5.11 4.46 3.35
C PHE A 262 -4.48 3.50 4.35
N VAL A 263 -3.26 3.01 4.08
CA VAL A 263 -2.51 2.16 5.03
C VAL A 263 -2.19 2.93 6.31
N TYR A 264 -1.72 4.17 6.18
CA TYR A 264 -1.42 5.03 7.32
C TYR A 264 -2.66 5.28 8.20
N GLU A 265 -3.79 5.65 7.58
CA GLU A 265 -5.06 5.91 8.29
C GLU A 265 -5.59 4.65 8.98
N LEU A 266 -5.48 3.48 8.33
CA LEU A 266 -5.81 2.20 8.95
C LEU A 266 -4.96 1.96 10.19
N ASN A 267 -3.64 2.13 10.10
CA ASN A 267 -2.72 1.95 11.22
C ASN A 267 -3.05 2.91 12.38
N GLN A 268 -3.40 4.17 12.09
CA GLN A 268 -3.85 5.12 13.11
C GLN A 268 -5.14 4.66 13.80
N ASN A 269 -6.11 4.13 13.05
CA ASN A 269 -7.35 3.60 13.59
C ASN A 269 -7.11 2.37 14.49
N ILE A 270 -6.22 1.46 14.07
CA ILE A 270 -5.81 0.29 14.87
C ILE A 270 -5.16 0.74 16.18
N LEU A 271 -4.24 1.71 16.13
CA LEU A 271 -3.60 2.26 17.33
C LEU A 271 -4.60 2.95 18.26
N ALA A 272 -5.58 3.67 17.70
CA ALA A 272 -6.65 4.28 18.49
C ALA A 272 -7.50 3.22 19.21
N ALA A 273 -7.84 2.11 18.55
CA ALA A 273 -8.54 0.98 19.16
C ALA A 273 -7.68 0.31 20.26
N LYS A 274 -6.37 0.12 20.04
CA LYS A 274 -5.44 -0.42 21.04
C LYS A 274 -5.38 0.45 22.31
N ARG A 275 -5.40 1.78 22.17
CA ARG A 275 -5.41 2.70 23.34
C ARG A 275 -6.62 2.50 24.23
N GLN A 276 -7.79 2.21 23.66
CA GLN A 276 -9.00 1.88 24.43
C GLN A 276 -8.82 0.57 25.21
N LEU A 277 -8.20 -0.45 24.59
CA LEU A 277 -7.89 -1.71 25.27
C LEU A 277 -6.87 -1.54 26.41
N LYS A 278 -5.80 -0.75 26.21
CA LYS A 278 -4.81 -0.48 27.28
C LYS A 278 -5.44 0.17 28.51
N ALA A 279 -6.39 1.09 28.30
CA ALA A 279 -7.13 1.72 29.40
C ALA A 279 -7.99 0.72 30.20
N GLU A 280 -8.43 -0.37 29.58
CA GLU A 280 -9.30 -1.37 30.20
C GLU A 280 -8.54 -2.50 30.93
N TYR A 281 -7.38 -2.90 30.41
CA TYR A 281 -6.60 -4.04 30.93
C TYR A 281 -5.41 -3.66 31.81
N GLY A 282 -5.09 -2.37 31.95
CA GLY A 282 -3.98 -1.89 32.78
C GLY A 282 -2.63 -1.99 32.07
N ASP A 283 -1.68 -1.17 32.53
CA ASP A 283 -0.32 -1.12 32.01
C ASP A 283 0.59 -2.08 32.79
N ASP A 284 0.72 -3.32 32.31
CA ASP A 284 1.58 -4.34 32.94
C ASP A 284 3.08 -4.10 32.67
N GLY A 285 3.48 -2.90 32.22
CA GLY A 285 4.87 -2.52 31.95
C GLY A 285 5.43 -3.06 30.63
N ALA A 286 4.59 -3.60 29.75
CA ALA A 286 4.96 -4.00 28.40
C ALA A 286 4.95 -2.81 27.42
N ASP A 287 5.66 -1.74 27.77
CA ASP A 287 5.88 -0.57 26.91
C ASP A 287 6.84 -0.86 25.73
N THR A 288 7.39 -2.08 25.66
CA THR A 288 7.95 -2.62 24.41
C THR A 288 6.81 -2.89 23.46
N MET A 289 6.42 -1.83 22.77
CA MET A 289 5.21 -1.69 21.97
C MET A 289 5.02 -2.83 20.96
N TRP A 290 6.12 -3.48 20.52
CA TRP A 290 6.19 -4.73 19.76
C TRP A 290 7.37 -5.60 20.26
N ALA A 291 7.36 -5.98 21.55
CA ALA A 291 8.44 -6.79 22.14
C ALA A 291 8.76 -8.02 21.27
N PRO A 292 10.05 -8.35 21.00
CA PRO A 292 10.45 -9.45 20.11
C PRO A 292 9.96 -10.84 20.52
N ASN A 293 9.47 -11.00 21.75
CA ASN A 293 9.09 -12.29 22.29
C ASN A 293 7.64 -12.60 21.92
N SER A 294 7.44 -13.02 20.68
CA SER A 294 6.17 -13.56 20.21
C SER A 294 5.80 -14.78 21.05
N VAL A 295 4.71 -14.69 21.81
CA VAL A 295 4.18 -15.80 22.61
C VAL A 295 3.67 -16.94 21.71
N TYR A 296 3.63 -16.74 20.38
CA TYR A 296 3.07 -17.66 19.39
C TYR A 296 4.10 -18.33 18.46
N GLY A 297 5.37 -18.38 18.84
CA GLY A 297 6.36 -19.24 18.17
C GLY A 297 6.78 -18.78 16.77
N LEU A 298 6.81 -17.47 16.54
CA LEU A 298 7.66 -16.85 15.52
C LEU A 298 8.89 -16.31 16.26
N GLU A 299 9.72 -17.22 16.77
CA GLU A 299 11.02 -16.86 17.35
C GLU A 299 11.94 -16.45 16.20
N ASP A 300 12.21 -15.16 16.06
CA ASP A 300 13.47 -14.75 15.45
C ASP A 300 14.55 -15.07 16.50
N GLU A 301 15.17 -16.24 16.38
CA GLU A 301 16.47 -16.48 17.01
C GLU A 301 17.34 -15.24 16.76
N PRO A 302 17.90 -14.61 17.80
CA PRO A 302 18.81 -13.50 17.59
C PRO A 302 19.94 -14.03 16.73
N ILE A 303 20.07 -13.51 15.51
CA ILE A 303 21.22 -13.79 14.66
C ILE A 303 22.43 -13.35 15.47
N GLU A 304 23.14 -14.31 16.05
CA GLU A 304 24.42 -14.09 16.67
C GLU A 304 25.25 -13.27 15.68
N ALA A 305 25.70 -12.10 16.12
CA ALA A 305 26.51 -11.19 15.34
C ALA A 305 27.94 -11.75 15.14
N GLU A 306 28.08 -13.05 14.87
CA GLU A 306 29.31 -13.71 14.47
C GLU A 306 29.13 -14.29 13.06
N GLY A 307 29.37 -13.46 12.05
CA GLY A 307 29.49 -13.95 10.67
C GLY A 307 29.38 -12.87 9.59
N ALA A 308 28.59 -11.82 9.83
CA ALA A 308 28.36 -10.77 8.84
C ALA A 308 29.57 -9.83 8.61
N GLY A 309 30.55 -9.82 9.53
CA GLY A 309 31.79 -9.05 9.40
C GLY A 309 32.85 -9.70 8.51
N ALA A 310 32.83 -11.03 8.34
CA ALA A 310 33.84 -11.74 7.57
C ALA A 310 33.52 -11.80 6.07
N ALA A 311 32.23 -11.91 5.71
CA ALA A 311 31.80 -12.06 4.32
C ALA A 311 31.82 -10.74 3.51
N ARG A 312 31.60 -9.58 4.15
CA ARG A 312 31.73 -8.27 3.47
C ARG A 312 33.19 -7.88 3.22
N THR A 313 34.12 -8.35 4.04
CA THR A 313 35.54 -8.01 3.92
C THR A 313 36.26 -8.87 2.87
N SER A 314 35.79 -10.09 2.60
CA SER A 314 36.34 -10.95 1.53
C SER A 314 35.83 -10.56 0.13
N ALA A 315 34.57 -10.13 -0.01
CA ALA A 315 34.00 -9.69 -1.28
C ALA A 315 34.65 -8.40 -1.80
N VAL A 316 34.89 -7.41 -0.92
CA VAL A 316 35.55 -6.15 -1.29
C VAL A 316 37.04 -6.35 -1.65
N ARG A 317 37.70 -7.36 -1.06
CA ARG A 317 39.12 -7.65 -1.35
C ARG A 317 39.32 -8.37 -2.71
N LEU A 318 38.33 -9.13 -3.16
CA LEU A 318 38.34 -9.84 -4.45
C LEU A 318 38.05 -8.93 -5.66
N GLU A 319 37.31 -7.83 -5.48
CA GLU A 319 37.09 -6.85 -6.55
C GLU A 319 38.30 -5.94 -6.79
N MET A 320 39.07 -5.60 -5.76
CA MET A 320 40.27 -4.76 -5.91
C MET A 320 41.48 -5.51 -6.51
N THR A 321 41.45 -6.84 -6.60
CA THR A 321 42.55 -7.64 -7.22
C THR A 321 42.35 -7.93 -8.70
N LYS A 322 41.24 -7.47 -9.31
CA LYS A 322 40.96 -7.65 -10.76
C LYS A 322 41.16 -6.38 -11.60
N GLN A 323 41.73 -5.31 -11.03
CA GLN A 323 42.02 -4.05 -11.75
C GLN A 323 43.51 -3.71 -11.91
N HIS A 324 44.40 -4.71 -11.82
CA HIS A 324 45.79 -4.59 -12.29
C HIS A 324 46.14 -5.75 -13.22
#